data_AF-A0A6B3HVS7-F1
#
_entry.id   AF-A0A6B3HVS7-F1
#
_cell.length_a   1.000
_cell.length_b   1.000
_cell.length_c   1.000
_cell.angle_alpha   90.00
_cell.angle_beta   90.00
_cell.angle_gamma   90.00
#
_symmetry.space_group_name_H-M   'P 1'
#
loop_
_entity.id
_entity.type
_entity.pdbx_description
1 polymer ?
#
loop_
_entity_poly.entity_id
_entity_poly.type
_entity_poly.pdbx_seq_one_letter_code
_entity_poly.pdbx_strand_id
1 'polypeptide(L)'
;SSVMRQPVADVIAERMGWSVLLAASAFLIAILLGTGLGVLAARRPGGWLDRGVSSAAYTLEAAPAFWLGLLAIWLFALKLDLLPAGGLTDAASETVTFGQVASHLVLPAAVLGISQLPWFFLYVRQGGTDALAEDP
;
A
#
# COMPACT_ATOMS: atom_id res chain seq x y z
N SER A 1 32.56 -19.90 10.84
CA SER A 1 31.83 -18.63 10.93
C SER A 1 30.47 -18.88 11.57
N SER A 2 30.36 -18.73 12.89
CA SER A 2 29.08 -18.85 13.62
C SER A 2 28.37 -17.50 13.61
N VAL A 3 27.80 -17.14 12.45
CA VAL A 3 26.98 -15.94 12.31
C VAL A 3 25.65 -16.21 13.04
N MET A 4 25.52 -15.61 14.24
CA MET A 4 24.34 -15.57 15.12
C MET A 4 23.72 -16.94 15.53
N ARG A 5 24.09 -17.42 16.73
CA ARG A 5 23.47 -18.58 17.41
C ARG A 5 22.13 -18.22 18.09
N GLN A 6 21.29 -17.42 17.45
CA GLN A 6 19.94 -17.14 17.96
C GLN A 6 18.97 -18.16 17.36
N PRO A 7 18.04 -18.75 18.15
CA PRO A 7 16.96 -19.57 17.60
C PRO A 7 16.22 -18.82 16.49
N VAL A 8 15.98 -19.50 15.36
CA VAL A 8 15.26 -18.92 14.21
C VAL A 8 13.88 -18.41 14.63
N ALA A 9 13.23 -19.08 15.57
CA ALA A 9 11.95 -18.67 16.14
C ALA A 9 12.01 -17.27 16.77
N ASP A 10 13.10 -16.93 17.46
CA ASP A 10 13.26 -15.64 18.14
C ASP A 10 13.43 -14.52 17.11
N VAL A 11 14.24 -14.74 16.06
CA VAL A 11 14.43 -13.77 14.97
C VAL A 11 13.13 -13.51 14.21
N ILE A 12 12.33 -14.54 13.98
CA ILE A 12 11.01 -14.39 13.36
C ILE A 12 10.08 -13.61 14.30
N ALA A 13 10.02 -13.97 15.59
CA ALA A 13 9.17 -13.30 16.57
C ALA A 13 9.49 -11.80 16.69
N GLU A 14 10.78 -11.43 16.68
CA GLU A 14 11.23 -10.03 16.73
C GLU A 14 10.79 -9.21 15.50
N ARG A 15 10.72 -9.83 14.31
CA ARG A 15 10.37 -9.14 13.05
C ARG A 15 8.88 -9.19 12.72
N MET A 16 8.18 -10.20 13.21
CA MET A 16 6.79 -10.47 12.88
C MET A 16 5.88 -9.26 13.18
N GLY A 17 6.09 -8.60 14.32
CA GLY A 17 5.30 -7.41 14.69
C GLY A 17 5.39 -6.28 13.66
N TRP A 18 6.58 -6.02 13.14
CA TRP A 18 6.80 -4.98 12.13
C TRP A 18 6.20 -5.35 10.77
N SER A 19 6.32 -6.62 10.37
CA SER A 19 5.70 -7.11 9.14
C SER A 19 4.17 -7.04 9.22
N VAL A 20 3.58 -7.41 10.36
CA VAL A 20 2.13 -7.31 10.58
C VAL A 20 1.67 -5.86 10.55
N LEU A 21 2.40 -4.96 11.21
CA LEU A 21 2.08 -3.53 11.18
C LEU A 21 2.07 -2.99 9.75
N LEU A 22 3.14 -3.25 9.00
CA LEU A 22 3.25 -2.82 7.60
C LEU A 22 2.12 -3.39 6.73
N ALA A 23 1.89 -4.71 6.84
CA ALA A 23 0.85 -5.38 6.07
C ALA A 23 -0.55 -4.85 6.42
N ALA A 24 -0.84 -4.64 7.70
CA ALA A 24 -2.11 -4.09 8.17
C ALA A 24 -2.31 -2.65 7.68
N SER A 25 -1.29 -1.79 7.76
CA SER A 25 -1.36 -0.43 7.25
C SER A 25 -1.59 -0.38 5.74
N ALA A 26 -0.85 -1.17 4.96
CA ALA A 26 -1.03 -1.27 3.52
C ALA A 26 -2.43 -1.79 3.16
N PHE A 27 -2.89 -2.83 3.86
CA PHE A 27 -4.21 -3.41 3.68
C PHE A 27 -5.32 -2.39 3.97
N LEU A 28 -5.20 -1.61 5.05
CA LEU A 28 -6.15 -0.55 5.38
C LEU A 28 -6.22 0.52 4.28
N ILE A 29 -5.08 0.93 3.73
CA ILE A 29 -5.03 1.87 2.60
C ILE A 29 -5.76 1.28 1.39
N ALA A 30 -5.44 0.04 1.03
CA ALA A 30 -6.01 -0.64 -0.13
C ALA A 30 -7.53 -0.81 -0.01
N ILE A 31 -8.01 -1.28 1.15
CA ILE A 31 -9.43 -1.56 1.34
C ILE A 31 -10.25 -0.27 1.44
N LEU A 32 -9.78 0.75 2.16
CA LEU A 32 -10.52 1.99 2.35
C LEU A 32 -10.61 2.78 1.04
N LEU A 33 -9.47 2.94 0.35
CA LEU A 33 -9.45 3.67 -0.92
C LEU A 33 -10.10 2.87 -2.04
N GLY A 34 -9.78 1.58 -2.17
CA GLY A 34 -10.33 0.74 -3.23
C GLY A 34 -11.85 0.59 -3.11
N THR A 35 -12.35 0.28 -1.92
CA THR A 35 -13.80 0.14 -1.69
C THR A 35 -14.51 1.48 -1.83
N GLY A 36 -13.97 2.56 -1.22
CA GLY A 36 -14.58 3.89 -1.30
C GLY A 36 -14.71 4.40 -2.73
N LEU A 37 -13.63 4.27 -3.52
CA LEU A 37 -13.63 4.63 -4.93
C LEU A 37 -14.54 3.70 -5.75
N GLY A 38 -14.55 2.40 -5.44
CA GLY A 38 -15.38 1.40 -6.14
C GLY A 38 -16.87 1.67 -5.99
N VAL A 39 -17.32 1.95 -4.76
CA VAL A 39 -18.71 2.35 -4.48
C VAL A 39 -19.06 3.64 -5.21
N LEU A 40 -18.16 4.63 -5.21
CA LEU A 40 -18.42 5.91 -5.85
C LEU A 40 -18.49 5.79 -7.39
N ALA A 41 -17.64 4.95 -7.98
CA ALA A 41 -17.65 4.64 -9.40
C ALA A 41 -18.92 3.84 -9.81
N ALA A 42 -19.34 2.89 -8.98
CA ALA A 42 -20.53 2.07 -9.23
C ALA A 42 -21.82 2.88 -9.32
N ARG A 43 -21.93 3.99 -8.56
CA ARG A 43 -23.11 4.87 -8.58
C ARG A 43 -23.36 5.57 -9.92
N ARG A 44 -22.32 5.78 -10.72
CA ARG A 44 -22.43 6.41 -12.05
C ARG A 44 -21.52 5.69 -13.05
N PRO A 45 -21.92 4.50 -13.51
CA PRO A 45 -21.13 3.70 -14.45
C PRO A 45 -20.84 4.50 -15.72
N GLY A 46 -19.58 4.48 -16.17
CA GLY A 46 -19.15 5.23 -17.36
C GLY A 46 -18.99 6.74 -17.14
N GLY A 47 -19.19 7.25 -15.93
CA GLY A 47 -18.87 8.63 -15.57
C GLY A 47 -17.38 8.95 -15.62
N TRP A 48 -17.01 10.23 -15.50
CA TRP A 48 -15.61 10.67 -15.53
C TRP A 48 -14.78 10.06 -14.39
N LEU A 49 -15.36 9.95 -13.19
CA LEU A 49 -14.70 9.34 -12.04
C LEU A 49 -14.47 7.84 -12.27
N ASP A 50 -15.49 7.14 -12.76
CA ASP A 50 -15.37 5.72 -13.10
C ASP A 50 -14.27 5.48 -14.14
N ARG A 51 -14.30 6.21 -15.25
CA ARG A 51 -13.29 6.08 -16.32
C ARG A 51 -11.88 6.42 -15.83
N GLY A 52 -11.73 7.51 -15.08
CA GLY A 52 -10.43 7.96 -14.57
C GLY A 52 -9.83 6.97 -13.58
N VAL A 53 -10.60 6.52 -12.60
CA VAL A 53 -10.12 5.58 -11.58
C VAL A 53 -9.93 4.19 -12.16
N SER A 54 -10.82 3.72 -13.04
CA SER A 54 -10.65 2.42 -13.71
C SER A 54 -9.41 2.40 -14.60
N SER A 55 -9.16 3.47 -15.37
CA SER A 55 -7.92 3.58 -16.15
C SER A 55 -6.69 3.53 -15.26
N ALA A 56 -6.69 4.27 -14.14
CA ALA A 56 -5.59 4.26 -13.19
C ALA A 56 -5.40 2.88 -12.55
N ALA A 57 -6.50 2.20 -12.20
CA ALA A 57 -6.48 0.86 -11.63
C ALA A 57 -5.84 -0.16 -12.58
N TYR A 58 -6.24 -0.17 -13.86
CA TYR A 58 -5.64 -1.05 -14.86
C TYR A 58 -4.16 -0.72 -15.12
N THR A 59 -3.78 0.55 -15.14
CA THR A 59 -2.37 0.94 -15.26
C THR A 59 -1.54 0.48 -14.07
N LEU A 60 -2.08 0.61 -12.86
CA LEU A 60 -1.42 0.14 -11.63
C LEU A 60 -1.31 -1.38 -11.59
N GLU A 61 -2.33 -2.10 -12.06
CA GLU A 61 -2.30 -3.57 -12.15
C GLU A 61 -1.23 -4.06 -13.15
N ALA A 62 -1.08 -3.36 -14.28
CA ALA A 62 -0.05 -3.68 -15.26
C ALA A 62 1.38 -3.38 -14.77
N ALA A 63 1.53 -2.49 -13.77
CA ALA A 63 2.82 -2.10 -13.23
C ALA A 63 3.27 -3.06 -12.11
N PRO A 64 4.48 -3.66 -12.19
CA PRO A 64 5.00 -4.49 -11.11
C PRO A 64 5.17 -3.70 -9.80
N ALA A 65 4.78 -4.27 -8.66
CA ALA A 65 4.86 -3.61 -7.36
C ALA A 65 6.29 -3.17 -6.99
N PHE A 66 7.31 -3.95 -7.36
CA PHE A 66 8.71 -3.58 -7.13
C PHE A 66 9.07 -2.28 -7.88
N TRP A 67 8.55 -2.09 -9.09
CA TRP A 67 8.84 -0.93 -9.93
C TRP A 67 8.18 0.32 -9.36
N LEU A 68 6.94 0.20 -8.89
CA LEU A 68 6.25 1.26 -8.14
C LEU A 68 7.04 1.65 -6.88
N GLY A 69 7.58 0.67 -6.16
CA GLY A 69 8.45 0.91 -5.01
C GLY A 69 9.72 1.69 -5.37
N LEU A 70 10.41 1.30 -6.46
CA LEU A 70 11.60 2.02 -6.93
C LEU A 70 11.29 3.47 -7.32
N LEU A 71 10.18 3.69 -8.04
CA LEU A 71 9.76 5.05 -8.39
C LEU A 71 9.38 5.89 -7.17
N ALA A 72 8.67 5.30 -6.21
CA ALA A 72 8.31 5.99 -4.98
C ALA A 72 9.55 6.39 -4.19
N ILE A 73 10.53 5.51 -4.06
CA ILE A 73 11.82 5.83 -3.42
C ILE A 73 12.53 6.96 -4.20
N TRP A 74 12.66 6.84 -5.52
CA TRP A 74 13.30 7.86 -6.33
C TRP A 74 12.62 9.23 -6.19
N LEU A 75 11.29 9.27 -6.22
CA LEU A 75 10.53 10.51 -6.16
C LEU A 75 10.51 11.11 -4.75
N PHE A 76 10.05 10.36 -3.76
CA PHE A 76 9.80 10.88 -2.42
C PHE A 76 11.03 10.92 -1.53
N ALA A 77 11.97 9.98 -1.71
CA ALA A 77 13.17 9.94 -0.90
C ALA A 77 14.35 10.67 -1.54
N LEU A 78 14.57 10.51 -2.86
CA LEU A 78 15.76 11.08 -3.49
C LEU A 78 15.52 12.47 -4.12
N LYS A 79 14.37 12.66 -4.78
CA LYS A 79 14.09 13.90 -5.50
C LYS A 79 13.44 14.97 -4.63
N LEU A 80 12.50 14.57 -3.77
CA LEU A 80 11.75 15.47 -2.91
C LEU A 80 12.32 15.57 -1.48
N ASP A 81 13.20 14.65 -1.09
CA ASP A 81 13.80 14.57 0.25
C ASP A 81 12.74 14.64 1.38
N LEU A 82 11.57 14.05 1.13
CA LEU A 82 10.40 14.15 2.01
C LEU A 82 10.27 12.95 2.94
N LEU A 83 10.63 11.76 2.45
CA LEU A 83 10.47 10.49 3.15
C LEU A 83 11.77 9.68 3.11
N PRO A 84 12.08 8.90 4.14
CA PRO A 84 13.28 8.05 4.15
C PRO A 84 13.19 6.95 3.09
N ALA A 85 14.33 6.58 2.50
CA ALA A 85 14.40 5.56 1.46
C ALA A 85 14.20 4.12 1.97
N GLY A 86 14.40 3.88 3.28
CA GLY A 86 14.24 2.57 3.89
C GLY A 86 14.76 2.50 5.33
N GLY A 87 14.69 1.30 5.92
CA GLY A 87 15.03 1.06 7.33
C GLY A 87 13.85 1.27 8.28
N LEU A 88 13.98 0.82 9.54
CA LEU A 88 12.97 1.02 10.58
C LEU A 88 13.09 2.40 11.26
N THR A 89 14.33 2.91 11.32
CA THR A 89 14.72 4.21 11.89
C THR A 89 15.93 4.73 11.12
N ASP A 90 16.29 6.00 11.34
CA ASP A 90 17.52 6.58 10.80
C ASP A 90 18.75 5.79 11.25
N ALA A 91 19.71 5.60 10.33
CA ALA A 91 20.92 4.80 10.58
C ALA A 91 21.81 5.34 11.72
N ALA A 92 21.64 6.61 12.10
CA ALA A 92 22.38 7.26 13.18
C ALA A 92 21.59 7.31 14.52
N SER A 93 20.34 6.84 14.56
CA SER A 93 19.53 6.85 15.78
C SER A 93 19.65 5.54 16.54
N GLU A 94 20.14 5.61 17.78
CA GLU A 94 20.13 4.46 18.71
C GLU A 94 18.77 4.26 19.38
N THR A 95 17.82 5.20 19.19
CA THR A 95 16.50 5.16 19.80
C THR A 95 15.40 4.97 18.77
N VAL A 96 14.47 4.06 19.05
CA VAL A 96 13.28 3.84 18.24
C VAL A 96 12.18 4.78 18.71
N THR A 97 11.94 5.85 17.97
CA THR A 97 10.87 6.80 18.23
C THR A 97 9.66 6.52 17.33
N PHE A 98 8.44 6.63 17.86
CA PHE A 98 7.20 6.42 17.09
C PHE A 98 7.15 7.29 15.81
N GLY A 99 7.59 8.54 15.87
CA GLY A 99 7.63 9.44 14.72
C GLY A 99 8.54 8.95 13.59
N GLN A 100 9.69 8.36 13.92
CA GLN A 100 10.59 7.77 12.93
C GLN A 100 9.98 6.51 12.32
N VAL A 101 9.43 5.62 13.15
CA VAL A 101 8.75 4.42 12.62
C VAL A 101 7.63 4.81 11.67
N ALA A 102 6.83 5.83 12.02
CA ALA A 102 5.76 6.31 11.15
C ALA A 102 6.29 6.86 9.81
N SER A 103 7.30 7.73 9.81
CA SER A 103 7.84 8.28 8.55
C SER A 103 8.48 7.21 7.66
N HIS A 104 9.14 6.22 8.26
CA HIS A 104 9.73 5.08 7.56
C HIS A 104 8.69 4.07 7.05
N LEU A 105 7.50 4.03 7.64
CA LEU A 105 6.43 3.12 7.26
C LEU A 105 5.51 3.69 6.17
N VAL A 106 5.34 5.02 6.11
CA VAL A 106 4.41 5.67 5.17
C VAL A 106 4.68 5.28 3.72
N LEU A 107 5.93 5.37 3.27
CA LEU A 107 6.30 5.09 1.89
C LEU A 107 6.03 3.62 1.49
N PRO A 108 6.58 2.61 2.21
CA PRO A 108 6.32 1.21 1.86
C PRO A 108 4.85 0.83 2.04
N ALA A 109 4.15 1.34 3.07
CA ALA A 109 2.72 1.07 3.25
C ALA A 109 1.88 1.67 2.12
N ALA A 110 2.19 2.88 1.67
CA ALA A 110 1.51 3.53 0.55
C ALA A 110 1.74 2.78 -0.76
N VAL A 111 2.99 2.40 -1.07
CA VAL A 111 3.31 1.63 -2.28
C VAL A 111 2.56 0.30 -2.30
N LEU A 112 2.63 -0.46 -1.21
CA LEU A 112 1.94 -1.75 -1.10
C LEU A 112 0.42 -1.56 -1.15
N GLY A 113 -0.13 -0.58 -0.43
CA GLY A 113 -1.55 -0.30 -0.42
C GLY A 113 -2.07 0.10 -1.80
N ILE A 114 -1.38 1.00 -2.50
CA ILE A 114 -1.72 1.45 -3.85
C ILE A 114 -1.58 0.30 -4.86
N SER A 115 -0.60 -0.58 -4.71
CA SER A 115 -0.45 -1.72 -5.62
C SER A 115 -1.58 -2.75 -5.47
N GLN A 116 -2.17 -2.88 -4.26
CA GLN A 116 -3.28 -3.80 -4.01
C GLN A 116 -4.66 -3.16 -4.23
N LEU A 117 -4.73 -1.82 -4.24
CA LEU A 117 -5.97 -1.05 -4.42
C LEU A 117 -6.78 -1.45 -5.67
N PRO A 118 -6.20 -1.67 -6.87
CA PRO A 118 -6.96 -2.01 -8.07
C PRO A 118 -7.88 -3.22 -7.89
N TRP A 119 -7.42 -4.23 -7.16
CA TRP A 119 -8.18 -5.46 -6.90
C TRP A 119 -9.48 -5.18 -6.14
N PHE A 120 -9.38 -4.42 -5.05
CA PHE A 120 -10.56 -4.03 -4.26
C PHE A 120 -11.49 -3.10 -5.03
N PHE A 121 -10.93 -2.13 -5.75
CA PHE A 121 -11.70 -1.18 -6.55
C PHE A 121 -12.53 -1.89 -7.63
N LEU A 122 -11.89 -2.72 -8.46
CA LEU A 122 -12.56 -3.39 -9.58
C LEU A 122 -13.63 -4.36 -9.08
N TYR A 123 -13.35 -5.10 -8.02
CA TYR A 123 -14.30 -6.04 -7.41
C TYR A 123 -15.55 -5.33 -6.88
N VAL A 124 -15.37 -4.28 -6.06
CA VAL A 124 -16.48 -3.52 -5.47
C VAL A 124 -17.27 -2.77 -6.54
N ARG A 125 -16.56 -2.19 -7.52
CA ARG A 125 -17.19 -1.50 -8.65
C ARG A 125 -18.10 -2.45 -9.41
N GLN A 126 -17.62 -3.61 -9.82
CA GLN A 126 -18.38 -4.58 -10.60
C GLN A 126 -19.61 -5.07 -9.83
N GLY A 127 -19.43 -5.52 -8.58
CA GLY A 127 -20.56 -5.97 -7.76
C GLY A 127 -21.58 -4.86 -7.49
N GLY A 128 -21.12 -3.62 -7.30
CA GLY A 128 -22.00 -2.47 -7.08
C GLY A 128 -22.80 -2.07 -8.32
N THR A 129 -22.21 -2.15 -9.51
CA THR A 129 -22.94 -1.89 -10.77
C THR A 129 -23.97 -2.96 -11.06
N ASP A 130 -23.65 -4.23 -10.77
CA ASP A 130 -24.55 -5.36 -10.99
C ASP A 130 -25.77 -5.25 -10.07
N ALA A 131 -25.57 -4.96 -8.79
CA ALA A 131 -26.67 -4.77 -7.83
C ALA A 131 -27.60 -3.60 -8.22
N LEU A 132 -27.05 -2.49 -8.71
CA LEU A 132 -27.86 -1.34 -9.17
C LEU A 132 -28.60 -1.62 -10.49
N ALA A 133 -28.13 -2.57 -11.29
CA ALA A 133 -28.81 -2.99 -12.51
C ALA A 133 -29.95 -3.98 -12.24
N GLU A 134 -29.91 -4.69 -11.10
CA GLU A 134 -30.95 -5.60 -10.65
C GLU A 134 -32.12 -4.90 -9.93
N ASP A 135 -31.93 -3.68 -9.44
CA ASP A 135 -33.01 -2.87 -8.84
C ASP A 135 -34.01 -2.41 -9.93
N PRO A 136 -35.28 -2.83 -9.88
CA PRO A 136 -36.29 -2.64 -10.93
C PRO A 136 -36.89 -1.23 -11.02
#